data_AF-A0A4Q0NXR2-F1
#
_entry.id   AF-A0A4Q0NXR2-F1
#
_cell.length_a   1.000
_cell.length_b   1.000
_cell.length_c   1.000
_cell.angle_alpha   90.00
_cell.angle_beta   90.00
_cell.angle_gamma   90.00
#
_symmetry.space_group_name_H-M   'P 1'
#
loop_
_entity.id
_entity.type
_entity.pdbx_description
1 polymer ?
#
loop_
_entity_poly.entity_id
_entity_poly.type
_entity_poly.pdbx_seq_one_letter_code
_entity_poly.pdbx_strand_id
1 'polypeptide(L)'
;MMHYSDLPKQPTVFMSYWNVGKLLYGALFLFILETVFYYTKFLEAYTEETILIIAFWLWSLMFSFIHIFLVTMDVWSRFQNYKRVKDHLFQHGFTPKIAEHYRGSKCQRMALIAAAKELGMETEIKQYYYELGVKWYHFIPQFMVQDPWFPFKKYFWSRTFLEKYYEPKFDFRNAKKLTA
;
A
#
# COMPACT_ATOMS: atom_id res chain seq x y z
N MET A 1 -2.87 -17.56 -20.72
CA MET A 1 -1.53 -16.99 -20.56
C MET A 1 -1.43 -15.80 -21.51
N MET A 2 -1.08 -14.61 -21.02
CA MET A 2 -0.95 -13.44 -21.91
C MET A 2 0.36 -13.51 -22.71
N HIS A 3 0.32 -13.02 -23.95
CA HIS A 3 1.52 -12.85 -24.76
C HIS A 3 2.09 -11.45 -24.56
N TYR A 4 3.41 -11.33 -24.69
CA TYR A 4 4.12 -10.05 -24.55
C TYR A 4 3.70 -9.03 -25.62
N SER A 5 3.23 -9.48 -26.78
CA SER A 5 2.72 -8.64 -27.88
C SER A 5 1.48 -7.84 -27.50
N ASP A 6 0.70 -8.35 -26.56
CA ASP A 6 -0.62 -7.80 -26.22
C ASP A 6 -0.53 -6.80 -25.06
N LEU A 7 0.66 -6.64 -24.48
CA LEU A 7 0.89 -5.80 -23.33
C LEU A 7 0.94 -4.31 -23.72
N PRO A 8 0.28 -3.43 -22.95
CA PRO A 8 0.45 -2.00 -23.13
C PRO A 8 1.88 -1.57 -22.80
N LYS A 9 2.24 -0.35 -23.22
CA LYS A 9 3.56 0.23 -22.94
C LYS A 9 3.83 0.25 -21.44
N GLN A 10 4.88 -0.44 -21.02
CA GLN A 10 5.23 -0.55 -19.61
C GLN A 10 5.84 0.76 -19.07
N PRO A 11 5.41 1.24 -17.89
CA PRO A 11 5.99 2.41 -17.25
C PRO A 11 7.35 2.09 -16.60
N THR A 12 8.11 3.12 -16.25
CA THR A 12 9.38 2.99 -15.51
C THR A 12 9.15 2.44 -14.10
N VAL A 13 10.20 1.87 -13.47
CA VAL A 13 10.13 1.34 -12.09
C VAL A 13 9.60 2.41 -11.14
N PHE A 14 10.12 3.62 -11.28
CA PHE A 14 9.77 4.76 -10.46
C PHE A 14 8.28 5.10 -10.56
N MET A 15 7.73 5.13 -11.78
CA MET A 15 6.31 5.45 -11.98
C MET A 15 5.40 4.35 -11.43
N SER A 16 5.77 3.07 -11.56
CA SER A 16 5.07 1.96 -10.92
C SER A 16 5.09 2.10 -9.39
N TYR A 17 6.26 2.44 -8.82
CA TYR A 17 6.43 2.65 -7.37
C TYR A 17 5.54 3.79 -6.86
N TRP A 18 5.51 4.91 -7.58
CA TRP A 18 4.64 6.05 -7.28
C TRP A 18 3.15 5.68 -7.36
N ASN A 19 2.71 5.01 -8.43
CA ASN A 19 1.31 4.66 -8.61
C ASN A 19 0.77 3.74 -7.49
N VAL A 20 1.61 2.83 -7.01
CA VAL A 20 1.29 1.93 -5.89
C VAL A 20 1.31 2.71 -4.56
N GLY A 21 2.31 3.56 -4.35
CA GLY A 21 2.60 4.19 -3.05
C GLY A 21 1.98 5.57 -2.81
N LYS A 22 1.41 6.27 -3.81
CA LYS A 22 1.01 7.69 -3.69
C LYS A 22 0.15 8.04 -2.48
N LEU A 23 -0.77 7.16 -2.08
CA LEU A 23 -1.62 7.38 -0.89
C LEU A 23 -0.81 7.27 0.40
N LEU A 24 0.10 6.30 0.47
CA LEU A 24 1.00 6.11 1.60
C LEU A 24 2.04 7.22 1.68
N TYR A 25 2.51 7.76 0.55
CA TYR A 25 3.35 8.96 0.56
C TYR A 25 2.62 10.19 1.09
N GLY A 26 1.33 10.33 0.79
CA GLY A 26 0.49 11.35 1.42
C GLY A 26 0.43 11.19 2.94
N ALA A 27 0.22 9.96 3.43
CA ALA A 27 0.25 9.66 4.86
C ALA A 27 1.63 9.89 5.50
N LEU A 28 2.72 9.52 4.81
CA LEU A 28 4.09 9.75 5.25
C LEU A 28 4.36 11.24 5.44
N PHE A 29 3.98 12.06 4.45
CA PHE A 29 4.12 13.50 4.53
C PHE A 29 3.34 14.08 5.71
N LEU A 30 2.11 13.62 5.92
CA LEU A 30 1.28 14.03 7.07
C LEU A 30 1.95 13.67 8.41
N PHE A 31 2.46 12.45 8.58
CA PHE A 31 3.16 12.07 9.82
C PHE A 31 4.46 12.84 10.04
N ILE A 32 5.17 13.25 8.98
CA ILE A 32 6.33 14.13 9.11
C ILE A 32 5.90 15.51 9.63
N LEU A 33 4.85 16.11 9.07
CA LEU A 33 4.32 17.39 9.54
C LEU A 33 3.83 17.30 10.98
N GLU A 34 3.08 16.26 11.33
CA GLU A 34 2.63 16.00 12.69
C GLU A 34 3.80 15.85 13.66
N THR A 35 4.87 15.15 13.27
CA THR A 35 6.07 15.00 14.11
C THR A 35 6.73 16.35 14.39
N VAL A 36 6.86 17.21 13.37
CA VAL A 36 7.40 18.56 13.57
C VAL A 36 6.50 19.38 14.50
N PHE A 37 5.18 19.32 14.29
CA PHE A 37 4.22 20.04 15.13
C PHE A 37 4.20 19.54 16.59
N TYR A 38 4.18 18.23 16.81
CA TYR A 38 4.20 17.66 18.16
C TYR A 38 5.54 17.90 18.84
N TYR A 39 6.64 17.97 18.08
CA TYR A 39 7.93 18.34 18.64
C TYR A 39 7.94 19.78 19.16
N THR A 40 7.39 20.74 18.41
CA THR A 40 7.31 22.13 18.91
C THR A 40 6.41 22.23 20.14
N LYS A 41 5.27 21.52 20.15
CA LYS A 41 4.37 21.48 21.32
C LYS A 41 4.97 20.78 22.53
N PHE A 42 5.76 19.75 22.31
CA PHE A 42 6.51 19.10 23.38
C PHE A 42 7.56 20.04 24.00
N LEU A 43 8.29 20.82 23.18
CA LEU A 43 9.26 21.80 23.68
C LEU A 43 8.58 22.91 24.49
N GLU A 44 7.46 23.46 24.00
CA GLU A 44 6.66 24.45 24.73
C GLU A 44 6.16 23.89 26.09
N ALA A 45 5.69 22.64 26.10
CA ALA A 45 5.22 22.02 27.33
C ALA A 45 6.35 21.70 28.33
N TYR A 46 7.54 21.37 27.84
CA TYR A 46 8.66 21.00 28.70
C TYR A 46 9.15 22.14 29.60
N THR A 47 8.96 23.40 29.18
CA THR A 47 9.44 24.56 29.93
C THR A 47 8.49 25.04 31.02
N GLU A 48 7.17 24.95 30.82
CA GLU A 48 6.20 25.68 31.66
C GLU A 48 5.00 24.85 32.13
N GLU A 49 4.86 23.58 31.72
CA GLU A 49 3.62 22.84 31.91
C GLU A 49 3.69 21.68 32.93
N THR A 50 2.50 21.20 33.30
CA THR A 50 2.34 20.04 34.18
C THR A 50 2.85 18.75 33.51
N ILE A 51 3.38 17.82 34.30
CA ILE A 51 3.89 16.50 33.84
C ILE A 51 2.91 15.77 32.91
N LEU A 52 1.59 15.87 33.17
CA LEU A 52 0.56 15.25 32.32
C LEU A 52 0.54 15.80 30.89
N ILE A 53 0.71 17.12 30.73
CA ILE A 53 0.72 17.78 29.41
C ILE A 53 2.01 17.41 28.67
N ILE A 54 3.14 17.39 29.38
CA ILE A 54 4.43 16.91 28.84
C ILE A 54 4.29 15.46 28.34
N ALA A 55 3.71 14.58 29.15
CA ALA A 55 3.52 13.17 28.79
C ALA A 55 2.58 12.99 27.59
N PHE A 56 1.51 13.79 27.50
CA PHE A 56 0.57 13.77 26.36
C PHE A 56 1.25 14.17 25.04
N TRP A 57 2.04 15.24 25.04
CA TRP A 57 2.75 15.68 23.84
C TRP A 57 3.89 14.75 23.47
N LEU A 58 4.59 14.19 24.46
CA LEU A 58 5.60 13.17 24.24
C LEU A 58 5.00 11.92 23.59
N TRP A 59 3.86 11.44 24.10
CA TRP A 59 3.14 10.32 23.52
C TRP A 59 2.74 10.58 22.08
N SER A 60 2.18 11.76 21.80
CA SER A 60 1.78 12.17 20.44
C SER A 60 2.96 12.23 19.48
N LEU A 61 4.10 12.78 19.94
CA LEU A 61 5.35 12.82 19.19
C LEU A 61 5.88 11.42 18.89
N MET A 62 5.92 10.53 19.89
CA MET A 62 6.36 9.15 19.69
C MET A 62 5.43 8.40 18.73
N PHE A 63 4.12 8.64 18.84
CA PHE A 63 3.12 8.06 17.95
C PHE A 63 3.40 8.46 16.50
N SER A 64 3.48 9.76 16.18
CA SER A 64 3.69 10.21 14.80
C SER A 64 5.05 9.75 14.26
N PHE A 65 6.10 9.80 15.08
CA PHE A 65 7.45 9.40 14.70
C PHE A 65 7.54 7.91 14.33
N ILE A 66 6.95 7.03 15.14
CA ILE A 66 6.92 5.59 14.84
C ILE A 66 6.15 5.33 13.52
N HIS A 67 5.06 6.06 13.29
CA HIS A 67 4.24 5.86 12.09
C HIS A 67 4.95 6.20 10.78
N ILE A 68 5.96 7.08 10.79
CA ILE A 68 6.84 7.32 9.62
C ILE A 68 7.47 6.01 9.14
N PHE A 69 7.99 5.20 10.07
CA PHE A 69 8.60 3.90 9.75
C PHE A 69 7.54 2.88 9.31
N LEU A 70 6.39 2.84 10.00
CA LEU A 70 5.29 1.92 9.66
C LEU A 70 4.78 2.16 8.24
N VAL A 71 4.53 3.42 7.87
CA VAL A 71 4.06 3.77 6.53
C VAL A 71 5.12 3.43 5.48
N THR A 72 6.40 3.69 5.76
CA THR A 72 7.50 3.33 4.85
C THR A 72 7.57 1.82 4.61
N MET A 73 7.42 1.02 5.66
CA MET A 73 7.36 -0.44 5.55
C MET A 73 6.12 -0.92 4.78
N ASP A 74 4.95 -0.29 4.96
CA ASP A 74 3.75 -0.62 4.18
C ASP A 74 3.95 -0.26 2.70
N VAL A 75 4.61 0.86 2.35
CA VAL A 75 4.94 1.18 0.94
C VAL A 75 5.74 0.04 0.30
N TRP A 76 6.79 -0.41 0.98
CA TRP A 76 7.61 -1.54 0.51
C TRP A 76 6.76 -2.79 0.32
N SER A 77 5.95 -3.13 1.32
CA SER A 77 5.05 -4.30 1.32
C SER A 77 4.04 -4.27 0.18
N ARG A 78 3.42 -3.10 -0.10
CA ARG A 78 2.50 -2.94 -1.23
C ARG A 78 3.21 -3.08 -2.56
N PHE A 79 4.45 -2.61 -2.67
CA PHE A 79 5.22 -2.77 -3.89
C PHE A 79 5.61 -4.24 -4.15
N GLN A 80 5.97 -5.01 -3.12
CA GLN A 80 6.20 -6.45 -3.27
C GLN A 80 4.93 -7.18 -3.73
N ASN A 81 3.78 -6.81 -3.16
CA ASN A 81 2.47 -7.32 -3.54
C ASN A 81 2.10 -6.98 -4.99
N TYR A 82 2.40 -5.76 -5.45
CA TYR A 82 2.24 -5.35 -6.85
C TYR A 82 3.07 -6.24 -7.79
N LYS A 83 4.34 -6.52 -7.48
CA LYS A 83 5.18 -7.40 -8.31
C LYS A 83 4.60 -8.81 -8.40
N ARG A 84 4.20 -9.37 -7.26
CA ARG A 84 3.61 -10.71 -7.18
C ARG A 84 2.31 -10.84 -7.96
N VAL A 85 1.40 -9.88 -7.78
CA VAL A 85 0.10 -9.94 -8.44
C VAL A 85 0.21 -9.68 -9.93
N LYS A 86 1.16 -8.85 -10.37
CA LYS A 86 1.44 -8.63 -11.79
C LYS A 86 1.87 -9.92 -12.49
N ASP A 87 2.79 -10.69 -11.90
CA ASP A 87 3.18 -12.00 -12.43
C ASP A 87 2.00 -12.97 -12.49
N HIS A 88 1.20 -13.02 -11.42
CA HIS A 88 0.07 -13.93 -11.35
C HIS A 88 -0.99 -13.59 -12.40
N LEU A 89 -1.29 -12.30 -12.57
CA LEU A 89 -2.19 -11.77 -13.59
C LEU A 89 -1.68 -12.06 -15.00
N PHE A 90 -0.38 -11.93 -15.25
CA PHE A 90 0.20 -12.25 -16.56
C PHE A 90 0.07 -13.75 -16.91
N GLN A 91 0.34 -14.63 -15.94
CA GLN A 91 0.25 -16.08 -16.12
C GLN A 91 -1.18 -16.56 -16.33
N HIS A 92 -2.10 -16.15 -15.46
CA HIS A 92 -3.44 -16.75 -15.33
C HIS A 92 -4.57 -15.86 -15.86
N GLY A 93 -4.29 -14.61 -16.19
CA GLY A 93 -5.33 -13.60 -16.47
C GLY A 93 -6.05 -13.15 -15.21
N PHE A 94 -7.12 -12.37 -15.41
CA PHE A 94 -7.99 -11.93 -14.31
C PHE A 94 -8.85 -13.09 -13.79
N THR A 95 -8.83 -13.30 -12.47
CA THR A 95 -9.81 -14.14 -11.78
C THR A 95 -10.31 -13.43 -10.53
N PRO A 96 -11.61 -13.54 -10.19
CA PRO A 96 -12.20 -12.92 -8.99
C PRO A 96 -11.44 -13.22 -7.70
N LYS A 97 -10.92 -14.45 -7.58
CA LYS A 97 -10.14 -14.91 -6.41
C LYS A 97 -8.87 -14.09 -6.16
N ILE A 98 -8.23 -13.61 -7.23
CA ILE A 98 -7.06 -12.71 -7.10
C ILE A 98 -7.52 -11.37 -6.52
N ALA A 99 -8.57 -10.77 -7.06
CA ALA A 99 -9.06 -9.48 -6.58
C ALA A 99 -9.58 -9.56 -5.13
N GLU A 100 -10.23 -10.66 -4.75
CA GLU A 100 -10.69 -10.85 -3.37
C GLU A 100 -9.54 -10.82 -2.35
N HIS A 101 -8.38 -11.38 -2.71
CA HIS A 101 -7.19 -11.36 -1.84
C HIS A 101 -6.70 -9.95 -1.52
N TYR A 102 -6.91 -9.00 -2.44
CA TYR A 102 -6.50 -7.59 -2.31
C TYR A 102 -7.65 -6.65 -1.95
N ARG A 103 -8.82 -7.18 -1.60
CA ARG A 103 -10.01 -6.38 -1.25
C ARG A 103 -9.82 -5.57 0.03
N GLY A 104 -9.03 -6.10 0.97
CA GLY A 104 -8.92 -5.64 2.36
C GLY A 104 -8.79 -4.12 2.50
N SER A 105 -7.68 -3.53 2.06
CA SER A 105 -7.46 -2.08 2.19
C SER A 105 -7.32 -1.36 0.85
N LYS A 106 -7.54 -0.03 0.86
CA LYS A 106 -7.39 0.80 -0.34
C LYS A 106 -5.98 0.70 -0.96
N CYS A 107 -4.93 0.63 -0.14
CA CYS A 107 -3.55 0.45 -0.61
C CYS A 107 -3.36 -0.89 -1.33
N GLN A 108 -4.02 -1.96 -0.87
CA GLN A 108 -3.98 -3.27 -1.53
C GLN A 108 -4.66 -3.24 -2.89
N ARG A 109 -5.86 -2.63 -2.94
CA ARG A 109 -6.60 -2.46 -4.19
C ARG A 109 -5.84 -1.59 -5.19
N MET A 110 -5.17 -0.54 -4.73
CA MET A 110 -4.32 0.31 -5.57
C MET A 110 -3.14 -0.47 -6.17
N ALA A 111 -2.49 -1.35 -5.38
CA ALA A 111 -1.43 -2.21 -5.90
C ALA A 111 -1.94 -3.15 -7.00
N LEU A 112 -3.12 -3.76 -6.81
CA LEU A 112 -3.76 -4.61 -7.82
C LEU A 112 -4.14 -3.83 -9.08
N ILE A 113 -4.80 -2.67 -8.91
CA ILE A 113 -5.23 -1.83 -10.04
C ILE A 113 -4.02 -1.33 -10.82
N ALA A 114 -2.93 -0.96 -10.16
CA ALA A 114 -1.68 -0.57 -10.82
C ALA A 114 -1.11 -1.73 -11.64
N ALA A 115 -1.06 -2.94 -11.09
CA ALA A 115 -0.61 -4.12 -11.82
C ALA A 115 -1.49 -4.43 -13.03
N ALA A 116 -2.83 -4.40 -12.86
CA ALA A 116 -3.77 -4.69 -13.93
C ALA A 116 -3.77 -3.62 -15.02
N LYS A 117 -3.62 -2.34 -14.66
CA LYS A 117 -3.46 -1.25 -15.62
C LYS A 117 -2.24 -1.46 -16.51
N GLU A 118 -1.13 -1.89 -15.94
CA GLU A 118 0.07 -2.20 -16.70
C GLU A 118 -0.05 -3.47 -17.56
N LEU A 119 -1.10 -4.28 -17.36
CA LEU A 119 -1.40 -5.46 -18.19
C LEU A 119 -2.65 -5.26 -19.06
N GLY A 120 -3.23 -4.06 -19.10
CA GLY A 120 -4.43 -3.76 -19.90
C GLY A 120 -5.76 -4.25 -19.30
N MET A 121 -5.77 -4.78 -18.08
CA MET A 121 -6.95 -5.36 -17.41
C MET A 121 -7.57 -4.42 -16.34
N GLU A 122 -7.36 -3.11 -16.45
CA GLU A 122 -7.83 -2.15 -15.44
C GLU A 122 -9.37 -2.16 -15.32
N THR A 123 -10.06 -2.31 -16.45
CA THR A 123 -11.52 -2.19 -16.55
C THR A 123 -12.20 -3.34 -15.84
N GLU A 124 -11.74 -4.57 -16.06
CA GLU A 124 -12.27 -5.81 -15.49
C GLU A 124 -12.17 -5.81 -13.97
N ILE A 125 -11.02 -5.36 -13.43
CA ILE A 125 -10.81 -5.29 -11.99
C ILE A 125 -11.67 -4.20 -11.35
N LYS A 126 -11.79 -3.04 -12.00
CA LYS A 126 -12.66 -1.96 -11.50
C LYS A 126 -14.12 -2.36 -11.52
N GLN A 127 -14.57 -3.03 -12.58
CA GLN A 127 -15.93 -3.54 -12.71
C GLN A 127 -16.25 -4.55 -11.60
N TYR A 128 -15.35 -5.50 -11.35
CA TYR A 128 -15.49 -6.45 -10.24
C TYR A 128 -15.63 -5.75 -8.88
N TYR A 129 -14.80 -4.76 -8.58
CA TYR A 129 -14.92 -4.01 -7.34
C TYR A 129 -16.18 -3.15 -7.26
N TYR A 130 -16.64 -2.61 -8.38
CA TYR A 130 -17.90 -1.88 -8.47
C TYR A 130 -19.10 -2.79 -8.14
N GLU A 131 -19.13 -4.00 -8.71
CA GLU A 131 -20.15 -5.02 -8.44
C GLU A 131 -20.15 -5.49 -6.97
N LEU A 132 -18.98 -5.56 -6.34
CA LEU A 132 -18.84 -5.82 -4.91
C LEU A 132 -19.25 -4.65 -4.00
N GLY A 133 -19.66 -3.51 -4.56
CA GLY A 133 -20.03 -2.31 -3.80
C GLY A 133 -18.84 -1.56 -3.19
N VAL A 134 -17.62 -1.81 -3.67
CA VAL A 134 -16.41 -1.14 -3.16
C VAL A 134 -16.32 0.27 -3.73
N LYS A 135 -16.72 1.24 -2.92
CA LYS A 135 -16.61 2.68 -3.23
C LYS A 135 -15.22 3.24 -2.93
N TRP A 136 -14.89 4.37 -3.57
CA TRP A 136 -13.59 5.04 -3.49
C TRP A 136 -13.21 5.50 -2.06
N TYR A 137 -14.21 5.70 -1.19
CA TYR A 137 -14.08 6.14 0.19
C TYR A 137 -13.97 4.98 1.20
N HIS A 138 -14.02 3.71 0.79
CA HIS A 138 -13.78 2.60 1.70
C HIS A 138 -12.27 2.46 2.01
N PHE A 139 -11.73 3.36 2.84
CA PHE A 139 -10.33 3.32 3.27
C PHE A 139 -10.10 2.16 4.24
N ILE A 140 -11.03 1.97 5.18
CA ILE A 140 -10.94 0.99 6.26
C ILE A 140 -11.60 -0.32 5.81
N PRO A 141 -10.87 -1.45 5.90
CA PRO A 141 -11.47 -2.76 5.69
C PRO A 141 -12.60 -3.03 6.68
N GLN A 142 -13.69 -3.66 6.23
CA GLN A 142 -14.78 -4.07 7.14
C GLN A 142 -14.31 -4.98 8.28
N PHE A 143 -13.23 -5.75 8.08
CA PHE A 143 -12.67 -6.60 9.13
C PHE A 143 -12.07 -5.81 10.31
N MET A 144 -11.58 -4.59 10.10
CA MET A 144 -11.08 -3.75 11.21
C MET A 144 -12.23 -3.19 12.06
N VAL A 145 -13.42 -3.06 11.47
CA VAL A 145 -14.65 -2.70 12.21
C VAL A 145 -15.14 -3.87 13.05
N GLN A 146 -14.97 -5.10 12.57
CA GLN A 146 -15.38 -6.32 13.25
C GLN A 146 -14.39 -6.79 14.32
N ASP A 147 -13.09 -6.50 14.15
CA ASP A 147 -12.03 -6.86 15.10
C ASP A 147 -11.10 -5.66 15.40
N PRO A 148 -11.45 -4.81 16.37
CA PRO A 148 -10.62 -3.66 16.77
C PRO A 148 -9.25 -4.07 17.34
N TRP A 149 -9.11 -5.31 17.82
CA TRP A 149 -7.87 -5.84 18.38
C TRP A 149 -6.95 -6.46 17.32
N PHE A 150 -7.37 -6.49 16.07
CA PHE A 150 -6.59 -7.00 14.95
C PHE A 150 -5.17 -6.39 14.81
N PRO A 151 -4.93 -5.09 15.10
CA PRO A 151 -3.59 -4.51 15.05
C PRO A 151 -2.59 -5.16 16.02
N PHE A 152 -3.06 -5.81 17.10
CA PHE A 152 -2.18 -6.47 18.08
C PHE A 152 -1.81 -7.90 17.69
N LYS A 153 -2.41 -8.46 16.63
CA LYS A 153 -2.12 -9.82 16.19
C LYS A 153 -0.80 -9.85 15.40
N LYS A 154 0.13 -10.73 15.76
CA LYS A 154 1.44 -10.92 15.08
C LYS A 154 1.30 -11.08 13.56
N TYR A 155 0.24 -11.77 13.13
CA TYR A 155 -0.07 -11.96 11.73
C TYR A 155 -0.33 -10.64 10.97
N PHE A 156 -0.97 -9.64 11.60
CA PHE A 156 -1.18 -8.33 11.00
C PHE A 156 0.15 -7.66 10.64
N TRP A 157 1.10 -7.66 11.56
CA TRP A 157 2.43 -7.08 11.33
C TRP A 157 3.19 -7.79 10.20
N SER A 158 3.12 -9.12 10.17
CA SER A 158 3.79 -9.90 9.12
C SER A 158 3.21 -9.66 7.71
N ARG A 159 1.88 -9.51 7.58
CA ARG A 159 1.20 -9.34 6.29
C ARG A 159 1.08 -7.88 5.85
N THR A 160 1.09 -6.94 6.78
CA THR A 160 0.93 -5.53 6.47
C THR A 160 2.30 -4.88 6.22
N PHE A 161 3.29 -5.10 7.09
CA PHE A 161 4.54 -4.35 7.08
C PHE A 161 5.78 -5.16 6.68
N LEU A 162 5.77 -6.49 6.88
CA LEU A 162 6.96 -7.34 6.69
C LEU A 162 6.83 -8.32 5.52
N GLU A 163 6.22 -7.88 4.42
CA GLU A 163 6.16 -8.69 3.20
C GLU A 163 7.58 -8.97 2.69
N LYS A 164 7.89 -10.25 2.46
CA LYS A 164 9.21 -10.66 1.96
C LYS A 164 9.46 -10.08 0.58
N TYR A 165 10.73 -9.80 0.28
CA TYR A 165 11.12 -9.44 -1.07
C TYR A 165 10.64 -10.50 -2.06
N TYR A 166 9.94 -10.04 -3.09
CA TYR A 166 9.48 -10.89 -4.17
C TYR A 166 10.27 -10.55 -5.44
N GLU A 167 10.98 -11.54 -5.96
CA GLU A 167 11.67 -11.44 -7.24
C GLU A 167 10.67 -11.65 -8.38
N PRO A 168 10.49 -10.67 -9.29
CA PRO A 168 9.63 -10.84 -10.46
C PRO A 168 10.06 -12.03 -11.31
N LYS A 169 9.09 -12.85 -11.72
CA LYS A 169 9.32 -13.98 -12.62
C LYS A 169 9.43 -13.56 -14.07
N PHE A 170 8.83 -12.41 -14.43
CA PHE A 170 8.79 -11.91 -15.80
C PHE A 170 9.40 -10.52 -15.91
N ASP A 171 10.17 -10.31 -16.97
CA ASP A 171 10.67 -9.00 -17.35
C ASP A 171 9.74 -8.35 -18.37
N PHE A 172 8.73 -7.65 -17.86
CA PHE A 172 7.76 -6.93 -18.69
C PHE A 172 8.39 -5.80 -19.51
N ARG A 173 9.54 -5.25 -19.10
CA ARG A 173 10.15 -4.08 -19.74
C ARG A 173 11.12 -4.48 -20.85
N ASN A 174 11.81 -5.59 -20.70
CA ASN A 174 12.68 -6.17 -21.72
C ASN A 174 11.97 -7.21 -22.60
N ALA A 175 10.64 -7.26 -22.59
CA ALA A 175 9.83 -8.14 -23.43
C ALA A 175 10.26 -8.17 -24.92
N LYS A 176 10.73 -7.04 -25.46
CA LYS A 176 11.27 -6.94 -26.83
C LYS A 176 12.53 -7.79 -27.09
N LYS A 177 13.31 -8.15 -26.06
CA LYS A 177 14.52 -9.00 -26.18
C LYS A 177 14.22 -10.50 -26.19
N LEU A 178 13.02 -10.91 -25.78
CA LEU A 178 12.60 -12.33 -25.75
C LEU A 178 11.86 -12.76 -27.03
N THR A 179 11.46 -11.79 -27.85
CA THR A 179 10.81 -12.00 -29.15
C THR A 179 11.72 -11.66 -30.34
N ALA A 180 13.02 -11.39 -30.09
CA ALA A 180 14.03 -11.06 -31.09
C ALA A 180 15.04 -12.20 -31.24
#